data_AF-A0A4Q4YGB3-F1
#
_entry.id   AF-A0A4Q4YGB3-F1
#
_cell.length_a   1.000
_cell.length_b   1.000
_cell.length_c   1.000
_cell.angle_alpha   90.00
_cell.angle_beta   90.00
_cell.angle_gamma   90.00
#
_symmetry.space_group_name_H-M   'P 1'
#
loop_
_entity.id
_entity.type
_entity.pdbx_description
1 polymer ?
#
loop_
_entity_poly.entity_id
_entity_poly.type
_entity_poly.pdbx_seq_one_letter_code
_entity_poly.pdbx_strand_id
1 'polypeptide(L)'
;MDTLIGRLERRVILLWVFPKFAKAVFGKVSDIMRFMIQPLDNGYYKEWVEVFENLPEDATLSVGQLRDWISLFVLGINGYTQRHKDINDFKGGLAGLLTLGNYDGASLCVSQLNVMVKYAAGACACLRGNGLDHLVQDYSGPRFFVIGTNHETCKKYAWRKLGRLPPLAPLPTRRKKSTATQPSDEHQEQVGDPGEPLQLDTPCINEGSDEQYEGDFEWTNETLHDAAVLH
;
A
#
# COMPACT_ATOMS: atom_id res chain seq x y z
N MET A 1 1.87 -4.60 15.81
CA MET A 1 1.27 -3.66 14.85
C MET A 1 2.23 -2.50 14.73
N ASP A 2 2.67 -2.18 13.52
CA ASP A 2 2.96 -0.83 13.02
C ASP A 2 3.81 -0.92 11.74
N THR A 3 3.10 -1.00 10.63
CA THR A 3 3.61 -0.71 9.28
C THR A 3 2.67 0.34 8.70
N LEU A 4 2.76 1.56 9.22
CA LEU A 4 1.78 2.60 8.97
C LEU A 4 2.29 3.63 7.97
N ILE A 5 2.57 3.18 6.75
CA ILE A 5 2.44 4.03 5.55
C ILE A 5 1.76 3.18 4.46
N GLY A 6 0.45 3.04 4.60
CA GLY A 6 -0.38 2.28 3.66
C GLY A 6 -1.86 2.68 3.62
N ARG A 7 -2.28 3.72 4.36
CA ARG A 7 -3.67 4.18 4.35
C ARG A 7 -3.76 5.70 4.19
N LEU A 8 -4.76 6.08 3.41
CA LEU A 8 -5.08 7.34 2.71
C LEU A 8 -4.59 8.66 3.35
N GLU A 9 -4.61 8.78 4.67
CA GLU A 9 -4.37 10.06 5.36
C GLU A 9 -2.88 10.46 5.48
N ARG A 10 -1.93 9.52 5.32
CA ARG A 10 -0.48 9.80 5.53
C ARG A 10 0.37 9.84 4.27
N ARG A 11 -0.20 9.54 3.08
CA ARG A 11 0.52 9.70 1.79
C ARG A 11 0.89 11.16 1.53
N VAL A 12 -0.01 12.08 1.91
CA VAL A 12 0.20 13.52 1.82
C VAL A 12 1.42 13.92 2.65
N ILE A 13 1.58 13.38 3.87
CA ILE A 13 2.68 13.77 4.77
C ILE A 13 4.05 13.41 4.17
N LEU A 14 4.28 12.21 3.63
CA LEU A 14 5.62 11.88 3.12
C LEU A 14 5.99 12.67 1.85
N LEU A 15 5.03 12.86 0.94
CA LEU A 15 5.22 13.68 -0.26
C LEU A 15 5.33 15.17 0.07
N TRP A 16 4.73 15.62 1.16
CA TRP A 16 4.75 17.02 1.58
C TRP A 16 5.98 17.36 2.44
N VAL A 17 6.35 16.49 3.37
CA VAL A 17 7.50 16.65 4.27
C VAL A 17 8.82 16.36 3.54
N PHE A 18 8.86 15.33 2.67
CA PHE A 18 10.08 14.97 1.92
C PHE A 18 9.83 14.66 0.42
N PRO A 19 9.29 15.60 -0.38
CA PRO A 19 8.94 15.36 -1.79
C PRO A 19 10.11 14.85 -2.64
N LYS A 20 11.31 15.42 -2.44
CA LYS A 20 12.52 15.03 -3.16
C LYS A 20 12.97 13.62 -2.80
N PHE A 21 12.84 13.24 -1.52
CA PHE A 21 13.17 11.91 -1.04
C PHE A 21 12.22 10.88 -1.65
N ALA A 22 10.91 11.10 -1.55
CA ALA A 22 9.91 10.21 -2.09
C ALA A 22 10.10 10.01 -3.60
N LYS A 23 10.30 11.10 -4.36
CA LYS A 23 10.57 11.03 -5.81
C LYS A 23 11.84 10.24 -6.12
N ALA A 24 12.93 10.49 -5.38
CA ALA A 24 14.20 9.81 -5.63
C ALA A 24 14.15 8.32 -5.26
N VAL A 25 13.66 8.00 -4.06
CA VAL A 25 13.65 6.63 -3.54
C VAL A 25 12.63 5.77 -4.28
N PHE A 26 11.38 6.23 -4.41
CA PHE A 26 10.36 5.45 -5.12
C PHE A 26 10.67 5.35 -6.61
N GLY A 27 11.24 6.40 -7.22
CA GLY A 27 11.69 6.34 -8.61
C GLY A 27 12.79 5.30 -8.82
N LYS A 28 13.78 5.23 -7.91
CA LYS A 28 14.83 4.21 -7.96
C LYS A 28 14.29 2.80 -7.71
N VAL A 29 13.34 2.66 -6.79
CA VAL A 29 12.68 1.36 -6.55
C VAL A 29 11.90 0.94 -7.79
N SER A 30 11.17 1.85 -8.44
CA SER A 30 10.48 1.56 -9.72
C SER A 30 11.46 1.11 -10.81
N ASP A 31 12.61 1.76 -10.94
CA ASP A 31 13.65 1.37 -11.91
C ASP A 31 14.24 -0.02 -11.60
N ILE A 32 14.58 -0.30 -10.34
CA ILE A 32 15.10 -1.61 -9.93
C ILE A 32 14.04 -2.70 -10.17
N MET A 33 12.79 -2.43 -9.81
CA MET A 33 11.70 -3.36 -10.03
C MET A 33 11.46 -3.61 -11.51
N ARG A 34 11.50 -2.58 -12.35
CA ARG A 34 11.38 -2.72 -13.81
C ARG A 34 12.50 -3.62 -14.34
N PHE A 35 13.73 -3.38 -13.90
CA PHE A 35 14.89 -4.19 -14.28
C PHE A 35 14.72 -5.67 -13.91
N MET A 36 14.16 -5.97 -12.73
CA MET A 36 13.92 -7.36 -12.30
C MET A 36 12.72 -7.99 -13.01
N ILE A 37 11.60 -7.28 -13.12
CA ILE A 37 10.31 -7.85 -13.52
C ILE A 37 10.13 -7.90 -15.03
N GLN A 38 10.59 -6.88 -15.77
CA GLN A 38 10.38 -6.83 -17.21
C GLN A 38 10.99 -8.04 -17.96
N PRO A 39 12.19 -8.54 -17.61
CA PRO A 39 12.73 -9.75 -18.23
C PRO A 39 12.02 -11.04 -17.80
N LEU A 40 11.49 -11.09 -16.57
CA LEU A 40 10.82 -12.27 -16.02
C LEU A 40 9.38 -12.42 -16.51
N ASP A 41 8.65 -11.30 -16.63
CA ASP A 41 7.24 -11.26 -16.99
C ASP A 41 6.91 -9.94 -17.71
N ASN A 42 7.38 -9.81 -18.96
CA ASN A 42 7.13 -8.64 -19.78
C ASN A 42 5.64 -8.41 -20.08
N GLY A 43 4.85 -9.49 -20.08
CA GLY A 43 3.39 -9.43 -20.25
C GLY A 43 2.73 -8.68 -19.10
N TYR A 44 3.07 -9.08 -17.86
CA TYR A 44 2.66 -8.37 -16.66
C TYR A 44 3.10 -6.91 -16.65
N TYR A 45 4.37 -6.63 -16.97
CA TYR A 45 4.87 -5.25 -17.02
C TYR A 45 4.08 -4.37 -18.01
N LYS A 46 3.88 -4.83 -19.25
CA LYS A 46 3.11 -4.08 -20.27
C LYS A 46 1.66 -3.86 -19.87
N GLU A 47 1.02 -4.86 -19.27
CA GLU A 47 -0.35 -4.71 -18.76
C GLU A 47 -0.42 -3.59 -17.72
N TRP A 48 0.52 -3.53 -16.79
CA TRP A 48 0.52 -2.51 -15.74
C TRP A 48 0.88 -1.12 -16.26
N VAL A 49 1.70 -1.01 -17.30
CA VAL A 49 1.90 0.26 -18.02
C VAL A 49 0.58 0.75 -18.62
N GLU A 50 -0.17 -0.12 -19.32
CA GLU A 50 -1.48 0.24 -19.89
C GLU A 50 -2.50 0.62 -18.79
N VAL A 51 -2.52 -0.13 -17.68
CA VAL A 51 -3.37 0.22 -16.53
C VAL A 51 -3.02 1.62 -16.05
N PHE A 52 -1.73 1.94 -15.86
CA PHE A 52 -1.27 3.24 -15.39
C PHE A 52 -1.61 4.39 -16.33
N GLU A 53 -1.48 4.20 -17.64
CA GLU A 53 -1.88 5.20 -18.66
C GLU A 53 -3.37 5.55 -18.62
N ASN A 54 -4.18 4.67 -18.01
CA ASN A 54 -5.61 4.82 -17.91
C ASN A 54 -6.08 5.23 -16.50
N LEU A 55 -5.20 5.35 -15.52
CA LEU A 55 -5.52 5.93 -14.22
C LEU A 55 -5.71 7.45 -14.32
N PRO A 56 -6.45 8.07 -13.38
CA PRO A 56 -6.51 9.53 -13.29
C PRO A 56 -5.15 10.06 -12.78
N GLU A 57 -4.78 11.29 -13.14
CA GLU A 57 -3.44 11.82 -12.88
C GLU A 57 -3.10 11.89 -11.39
N ASP A 58 -4.08 12.23 -10.56
CA ASP A 58 -4.02 12.30 -9.09
C ASP A 58 -3.84 10.93 -8.41
N ALA A 59 -4.21 9.84 -9.07
CA ALA A 59 -3.97 8.48 -8.60
C ALA A 59 -2.54 7.99 -8.84
N THR A 60 -1.72 8.77 -9.57
CA THR A 60 -0.33 8.40 -9.89
C THR A 60 0.67 9.18 -9.06
N LEU A 61 1.80 8.54 -8.74
CA LEU A 61 2.94 9.21 -8.12
C LEU A 61 3.95 9.56 -9.23
N SER A 62 4.31 10.84 -9.34
CA SER A 62 5.34 11.29 -10.30
C SER A 62 6.74 10.98 -9.77
N VAL A 63 7.13 9.70 -9.79
CA VAL A 63 8.38 9.19 -9.22
C VAL A 63 9.40 8.88 -10.34
N GLY A 64 10.04 9.92 -10.87
CA GLY A 64 11.17 9.78 -11.81
C GLY A 64 10.96 10.44 -13.17
N GLN A 65 11.75 10.00 -14.16
CA GLN A 65 11.74 10.52 -15.55
C GLN A 65 10.81 9.72 -16.48
N LEU A 66 10.67 8.40 -16.24
CA LEU A 66 9.74 7.55 -16.97
C LEU A 66 8.40 7.50 -16.23
N ARG A 67 7.30 7.33 -16.96
CA ARG A 67 5.99 7.07 -16.34
C ARG A 67 6.07 5.79 -15.51
N ASP A 68 5.55 5.87 -14.29
CA ASP A 68 5.56 4.74 -13.39
C ASP A 68 4.49 3.70 -13.77
N TRP A 69 4.59 2.52 -13.18
CA TRP A 69 3.75 1.35 -13.42
C TRP A 69 3.40 0.62 -12.13
N ILE A 70 3.77 1.22 -10.98
CA ILE A 70 3.55 0.72 -9.63
C ILE A 70 2.49 1.59 -8.96
N SER A 71 1.35 1.00 -8.60
CA SER A 71 0.20 1.72 -8.02
C SER A 71 0.30 1.92 -6.51
N LEU A 72 1.18 1.18 -5.84
CA LEU A 72 1.42 1.34 -4.40
C LEU A 72 2.91 1.22 -4.09
N PHE A 73 3.42 2.25 -3.41
CA PHE A 73 4.67 2.14 -2.64
C PHE A 73 4.36 2.11 -1.16
N VAL A 74 5.10 1.28 -0.43
CA VAL A 74 5.11 1.23 1.03
C VAL A 74 6.53 1.49 1.49
N LEU A 75 6.72 2.46 2.38
CA LEU A 75 7.96 2.67 3.11
C LEU A 75 7.76 2.17 4.54
N GLY A 76 8.56 1.20 4.95
CA GLY A 76 8.62 0.70 6.31
C GLY A 76 9.88 1.16 7.02
N ILE A 77 9.73 1.52 8.30
CA ILE A 77 10.82 1.90 9.21
C ILE A 77 10.76 0.94 10.38
N ASN A 78 11.82 0.19 10.61
CA ASN A 78 11.94 -0.82 11.67
C ASN A 78 10.74 -1.78 11.74
N GLY A 79 10.12 -2.07 10.60
CA GLY A 79 8.95 -2.92 10.54
C GLY A 79 9.30 -4.40 10.66
N TYR A 80 8.61 -5.06 11.59
CA TYR A 80 8.60 -6.51 11.74
C TYR A 80 7.37 -7.10 11.07
N THR A 81 7.54 -8.26 10.44
CA THR A 81 6.45 -8.96 9.76
C THR A 81 6.25 -10.33 10.37
N GLN A 82 5.01 -10.69 10.67
CA GLN A 82 4.66 -12.08 10.89
C GLN A 82 4.48 -12.80 9.55
N ARG A 83 4.29 -14.11 9.58
CA ARG A 83 3.92 -14.87 8.38
C ARG A 83 2.60 -14.34 7.83
N HIS A 84 2.59 -13.89 6.57
CA HIS A 84 1.40 -13.35 5.92
C HIS A 84 1.42 -13.50 4.40
N LYS A 85 0.29 -13.15 3.79
CA LYS A 85 0.15 -12.87 2.36
C LYS A 85 -0.35 -11.45 2.17
N ASP A 86 0.04 -10.84 1.08
CA ASP A 86 -0.44 -9.52 0.69
C ASP A 86 -1.79 -9.66 -0.02
N ILE A 87 -2.85 -9.84 0.77
CA ILE A 87 -4.19 -10.17 0.25
C ILE A 87 -4.79 -9.08 -0.66
N ASN A 88 -4.31 -7.85 -0.53
CA ASN A 88 -4.79 -6.70 -1.31
C ASN A 88 -4.00 -6.46 -2.60
N ASP A 89 -2.84 -7.13 -2.75
CA ASP A 89 -2.08 -7.10 -3.98
C ASP A 89 -2.87 -7.77 -5.11
N PHE A 90 -2.64 -7.32 -6.34
CA PHE A 90 -3.22 -7.92 -7.53
C PHE A 90 -3.01 -9.42 -7.51
N LYS A 91 -4.07 -10.18 -7.81
CA LYS A 91 -3.98 -11.65 -7.73
C LYS A 91 -3.01 -12.17 -8.79
N GLY A 92 -1.95 -12.82 -8.31
CA GLY A 92 -0.84 -13.23 -9.18
C GLY A 92 0.08 -12.08 -9.59
N GLY A 93 -0.02 -10.91 -8.97
CA GLY A 93 0.92 -9.80 -9.15
C GLY A 93 2.29 -10.09 -8.54
N LEU A 94 3.25 -9.25 -8.91
CA LEU A 94 4.60 -9.25 -8.35
C LEU A 94 4.76 -8.02 -7.46
N ALA A 95 5.24 -8.25 -6.24
CA ALA A 95 5.74 -7.23 -5.36
C ALA A 95 7.26 -7.19 -5.50
N GLY A 96 7.82 -6.00 -5.64
CA GLY A 96 9.25 -5.75 -5.57
C GLY A 96 9.60 -5.17 -4.21
N LEU A 97 10.67 -5.68 -3.61
CA LEU A 97 11.09 -5.32 -2.27
C LEU A 97 12.54 -4.84 -2.35
N LEU A 98 12.83 -3.73 -1.69
CA LEU A 98 14.17 -3.21 -1.42
C LEU A 98 14.32 -3.05 0.08
N THR A 99 15.46 -3.47 0.63
CA THR A 99 15.78 -3.29 2.05
C THR A 99 17.07 -2.51 2.21
N LEU A 100 17.13 -1.61 3.19
CA LEU A 100 18.20 -0.65 3.45
C LEU A 100 18.43 -0.51 4.95
N GLY A 101 19.50 0.18 5.34
CA GLY A 101 19.83 0.43 6.73
C GLY A 101 21.10 -0.27 7.17
N ASN A 102 21.28 -0.36 8.48
CA ASN A 102 22.42 -1.02 9.11
C ASN A 102 21.88 -2.00 10.15
N TYR A 103 21.67 -3.24 9.73
CA TYR A 103 21.04 -4.26 10.54
C TYR A 103 21.68 -5.63 10.28
N ASP A 104 21.58 -6.50 11.27
CA ASP A 104 21.97 -7.90 11.20
C ASP A 104 20.74 -8.82 11.26
N GLY A 105 20.75 -9.91 10.48
CA GLY A 105 19.62 -10.84 10.37
C GLY A 105 18.67 -10.49 9.22
N ALA A 106 17.36 -10.52 9.48
CA ALA A 106 16.29 -10.16 8.55
C ALA A 106 16.16 -11.03 7.28
N SER A 107 16.50 -12.32 7.33
CA SER A 107 16.33 -13.20 6.16
C SER A 107 14.88 -13.21 5.67
N LEU A 108 14.69 -13.14 4.35
CA LEU A 108 13.37 -13.29 3.73
C LEU A 108 13.07 -14.79 3.59
N CYS A 109 11.97 -15.22 4.17
CA CYS A 109 11.52 -16.60 4.17
C CYS A 109 10.25 -16.73 3.35
N VAL A 110 10.22 -17.71 2.44
CA VAL A 110 9.03 -18.12 1.68
C VAL A 110 8.72 -19.56 2.04
N SER A 111 7.82 -19.70 3.02
CA SER A 111 7.64 -20.95 3.75
C SER A 111 7.15 -22.12 2.89
N GLN A 112 6.21 -21.88 1.97
CA GLN A 112 5.67 -22.93 1.09
C GLN A 112 6.72 -23.47 0.11
N LEU A 113 7.76 -22.70 -0.19
CA LEU A 113 8.85 -23.09 -1.08
C LEU A 113 10.03 -23.69 -0.32
N ASN A 114 9.99 -23.69 1.02
CA ASN A 114 11.13 -24.02 1.88
C ASN A 114 12.40 -23.24 1.51
N VAL A 115 12.24 -21.96 1.14
CA VAL A 115 13.32 -21.07 0.75
C VAL A 115 13.51 -20.00 1.82
N MET A 116 14.77 -19.79 2.19
CA MET A 116 15.21 -18.68 3.01
C MET A 116 16.41 -18.03 2.32
N VAL A 117 16.33 -16.72 2.10
CA VAL A 117 17.36 -15.95 1.44
C VAL A 117 17.86 -14.86 2.38
N LYS A 118 19.18 -14.70 2.44
CA LYS A 118 19.79 -13.58 3.17
C LYS A 118 19.32 -12.28 2.52
N TYR A 119 18.60 -11.48 3.29
CA TYR A 119 18.01 -10.23 2.81
C TYR A 119 18.68 -9.05 3.53
N ALA A 120 19.97 -8.89 3.23
CA ALA A 120 20.86 -7.88 3.81
C ALA A 120 20.59 -6.49 3.22
N ALA A 121 21.09 -5.44 3.86
CA ALA A 121 20.96 -4.07 3.35
C ALA A 121 21.47 -3.97 1.90
N GLY A 122 20.68 -3.32 1.05
CA GLY A 122 20.89 -3.21 -0.39
C GLY A 122 20.31 -4.37 -1.22
N ALA A 123 19.85 -5.45 -0.59
CA ALA A 123 19.22 -6.55 -1.30
C ALA A 123 17.87 -6.13 -1.91
N CYS A 124 17.59 -6.67 -3.09
CA CYS A 124 16.32 -6.54 -3.77
C CYS A 124 15.72 -7.93 -3.98
N ALA A 125 14.41 -8.04 -3.89
CA ALA A 125 13.69 -9.27 -4.16
C ALA A 125 12.39 -9.00 -4.93
N CYS A 126 11.93 -10.00 -5.69
CA CYS A 126 10.59 -10.01 -6.25
C CYS A 126 9.88 -11.29 -5.81
N LEU A 127 8.63 -11.18 -5.39
CA LEU A 127 7.81 -12.33 -5.03
C LEU A 127 6.34 -12.07 -5.33
N ARG A 128 5.56 -13.15 -5.46
CA ARG A 128 4.11 -13.06 -5.62
C ARG A 128 3.44 -12.98 -4.24
N GLY A 129 3.44 -11.80 -3.62
CA GLY A 129 3.05 -11.59 -2.21
C GLY A 129 1.64 -12.05 -1.88
N ASN A 130 0.71 -11.92 -2.83
CA ASN A 130 -0.65 -12.42 -2.73
C ASN A 130 -0.74 -13.96 -2.66
N GLY A 131 0.18 -14.67 -3.33
CA GLY A 131 0.13 -16.13 -3.46
C GLY A 131 1.01 -16.87 -2.45
N LEU A 132 2.11 -16.23 -2.02
CA LEU A 132 3.16 -16.85 -1.23
C LEU A 132 3.18 -16.32 0.21
N ASP A 133 3.02 -17.22 1.17
CA ASP A 133 3.24 -16.99 2.60
C ASP A 133 4.72 -16.67 2.85
N HIS A 134 4.96 -15.45 3.30
CA HIS A 134 6.30 -14.95 3.53
C HIS A 134 6.42 -14.19 4.85
N LEU A 135 7.65 -14.10 5.32
CA LEU A 135 8.03 -13.31 6.50
C LEU A 135 9.49 -12.89 6.37
N VAL A 136 9.83 -11.80 7.04
CA VAL A 136 11.21 -11.42 7.35
C VAL A 136 11.51 -11.90 8.77
N GLN A 137 12.60 -12.65 8.95
CA GLN A 137 13.06 -13.09 10.27
C GLN A 137 13.43 -11.91 11.16
N ASP A 138 13.53 -12.17 12.46
CA ASP A 138 14.00 -11.19 13.42
C ASP A 138 15.37 -10.63 13.03
N TYR A 139 15.57 -9.38 13.41
CA TYR A 139 16.77 -8.62 13.12
C TYR A 139 17.03 -7.60 14.23
N SER A 140 18.27 -7.13 14.29
CA SER A 140 18.71 -6.07 15.19
C SER A 140 19.31 -4.91 14.40
N GLY A 141 19.17 -3.70 14.92
CA GLY A 141 19.62 -2.47 14.27
C GLY A 141 18.57 -1.81 13.37
N PRO A 142 18.83 -0.58 12.90
CA PRO A 142 17.91 0.18 12.06
C PRO A 142 17.73 -0.45 10.67
N ARG A 143 16.48 -0.80 10.33
CA ARG A 143 16.10 -1.38 9.04
C ARG A 143 15.02 -0.54 8.38
N PHE A 144 15.25 -0.17 7.13
CA PHE A 144 14.28 0.50 6.28
C PHE A 144 13.95 -0.40 5.11
N PHE A 145 12.72 -0.37 4.62
CA PHE A 145 12.38 -1.11 3.42
C PHE A 145 11.37 -0.36 2.57
N VAL A 146 11.46 -0.56 1.27
CA VAL A 146 10.50 -0.06 0.31
C VAL A 146 9.92 -1.24 -0.45
N ILE A 147 8.60 -1.29 -0.53
CA ILE A 147 7.88 -2.26 -1.34
C ILE A 147 7.17 -1.47 -2.43
N GLY A 148 7.31 -1.92 -3.68
CA GLY A 148 6.43 -1.52 -4.76
C GLY A 148 5.53 -2.70 -5.12
N THR A 149 4.23 -2.47 -5.23
CA THR A 149 3.27 -3.48 -5.67
C THR A 149 2.13 -2.83 -6.43
N ASN A 150 1.29 -3.68 -7.01
CA ASN A 150 0.16 -3.25 -7.81
C ASN A 150 -1.16 -3.73 -7.21
N HIS A 151 -2.09 -2.80 -7.01
CA HIS A 151 -3.38 -3.04 -6.37
C HIS A 151 -4.47 -3.39 -7.39
N GLU A 152 -5.26 -4.42 -7.08
CA GLU A 152 -6.37 -4.91 -7.91
C GLU A 152 -7.37 -3.79 -8.28
N THR A 153 -7.60 -2.84 -7.38
CA THR A 153 -8.55 -1.74 -7.58
C THR A 153 -8.15 -0.81 -8.73
N CYS A 154 -6.86 -0.53 -8.91
CA CYS A 154 -6.34 0.28 -10.02
C CYS A 154 -6.61 -0.39 -11.37
N LYS A 155 -6.39 -1.71 -11.45
CA LYS A 155 -6.67 -2.49 -12.65
C LYS A 155 -8.16 -2.52 -12.98
N LYS A 156 -9.01 -2.77 -11.98
CA LYS A 156 -10.47 -2.73 -12.15
C LYS A 156 -10.95 -1.37 -12.66
N TYR A 157 -10.40 -0.28 -12.14
CA TYR A 157 -10.71 1.07 -12.62
C TYR A 157 -10.34 1.23 -14.10
N ALA A 158 -9.07 0.99 -14.46
CA ALA A 158 -8.59 1.17 -15.82
C ALA A 158 -9.36 0.30 -16.82
N TRP A 159 -9.67 -0.94 -16.44
CA TRP A 159 -10.44 -1.86 -17.28
C TRP A 159 -11.89 -1.42 -17.50
N ARG A 160 -12.55 -0.78 -16.52
CA ARG A 160 -13.87 -0.18 -16.74
C ARG A 160 -13.79 1.00 -17.70
N LYS A 161 -12.79 1.87 -17.54
CA LYS A 161 -12.55 2.99 -18.47
C LYS A 161 -12.31 2.52 -19.91
N LEU A 162 -11.61 1.39 -20.07
CA LEU A 162 -11.35 0.75 -21.37
C LEU A 162 -12.50 -0.13 -21.89
N GLY A 163 -13.62 -0.23 -21.17
CA GLY A 163 -14.77 -1.07 -21.56
C GLY A 163 -14.54 -2.59 -21.44
N ARG A 164 -13.48 -3.03 -20.76
CA ARG A 164 -13.16 -4.45 -20.50
C ARG A 164 -13.92 -5.03 -19.31
N LEU A 165 -14.39 -4.17 -18.40
CA LEU A 165 -15.26 -4.52 -17.29
C LEU A 165 -16.54 -3.67 -17.32
N PRO A 166 -17.67 -4.21 -16.82
CA PRO A 166 -18.91 -3.44 -16.73
C PRO A 166 -18.73 -2.23 -15.79
N PRO A 167 -19.42 -1.10 -16.08
CA PRO A 167 -19.51 0.03 -15.16
C PRO A 167 -20.05 -0.40 -13.79
N LEU A 168 -19.66 0.30 -12.74
CA LEU A 168 -20.24 0.11 -11.41
C LEU A 168 -21.70 0.58 -11.42
N ALA A 169 -22.55 -0.09 -10.63
CA ALA A 169 -23.89 0.40 -10.36
C ALA A 169 -23.81 1.79 -9.69
N PRO A 170 -24.72 2.71 -9.99
CA PRO A 170 -24.79 3.99 -9.28
C PRO A 170 -24.91 3.72 -7.77
N LEU A 171 -24.07 4.38 -6.97
CA LEU A 171 -24.19 4.31 -5.51
C LEU A 171 -25.59 4.77 -5.11
N PRO A 172 -26.28 4.06 -4.20
CA PRO A 172 -27.56 4.52 -3.68
C PRO A 172 -27.36 5.90 -3.08
N THR A 173 -28.08 6.90 -3.60
CA THR A 173 -28.03 8.26 -3.08
C THR A 173 -28.40 8.19 -1.61
N ARG A 174 -27.46 8.61 -0.74
CA ARG A 174 -27.68 8.74 0.70
C ARG A 174 -28.85 9.71 0.90
N ARG A 175 -30.08 9.19 1.01
CA ARG A 175 -31.25 9.97 1.37
C ARG A 175 -30.89 10.71 2.66
N LYS A 176 -30.91 12.05 2.61
CA LYS A 176 -30.85 12.90 3.79
C LYS A 176 -31.91 12.38 4.77
N LYS A 177 -31.48 11.78 5.88
CA LYS A 177 -32.37 11.47 7.00
C LYS A 177 -32.92 12.80 7.50
N SER A 178 -34.16 13.10 7.14
CA SER A 178 -34.97 14.12 7.79
C SER A 178 -35.08 13.75 9.27
N THR A 179 -34.62 14.65 10.13
CA THR A 179 -34.84 14.63 11.57
C THR A 179 -36.34 14.66 11.88
N ALA A 180 -36.87 13.56 12.43
CA ALA A 180 -38.12 13.55 13.16
C ALA A 180 -38.13 12.39 14.18
N THR A 181 -37.90 12.76 15.45
CA THR A 181 -38.61 12.31 16.67
C THR A 181 -38.69 10.80 16.98
N GLN A 182 -37.97 10.37 18.03
CA GLN A 182 -38.25 9.11 18.78
C GLN A 182 -39.62 9.20 19.49
N PRO A 183 -40.27 8.06 19.83
CA PRO A 183 -40.10 7.54 21.19
C PRO A 183 -40.10 6.00 21.34
N SER A 184 -39.34 5.57 22.37
CA SER A 184 -39.56 4.48 23.36
C SER A 184 -39.90 3.03 22.98
N ASP A 185 -39.05 2.16 23.53
CA ASP A 185 -39.35 0.92 24.30
C ASP A 185 -39.63 -0.44 23.62
N GLU A 186 -38.99 -1.44 24.26
CA GLU A 186 -39.22 -2.89 24.34
C GLU A 186 -38.53 -3.87 23.35
N HIS A 187 -37.69 -4.70 23.99
CA HIS A 187 -37.15 -6.02 23.69
C HIS A 187 -37.69 -6.80 22.47
N GLN A 188 -36.79 -7.30 21.61
CA GLN A 188 -36.59 -8.76 21.41
C GLN A 188 -35.42 -9.07 20.46
N GLU A 189 -34.87 -10.27 20.68
CA GLU A 189 -33.69 -10.92 20.13
C GLU A 189 -33.59 -10.91 18.59
N GLN A 190 -32.36 -10.85 18.06
CA GLN A 190 -31.89 -11.83 17.08
C GLN A 190 -30.37 -11.72 16.79
N VAL A 191 -29.76 -12.90 16.79
CA VAL A 191 -28.40 -13.24 16.37
C VAL A 191 -28.19 -12.80 14.91
N GLY A 192 -27.08 -12.11 14.62
CA GLY A 192 -26.70 -11.67 13.27
C GLY A 192 -25.19 -11.76 13.04
N ASP A 193 -24.80 -12.86 12.39
CA ASP A 193 -23.67 -13.12 11.48
C ASP A 193 -22.44 -12.16 11.44
N PRO A 194 -21.20 -12.67 11.67
CA PRO A 194 -19.97 -11.92 11.48
C PRO A 194 -19.56 -11.93 10.00
N GLY A 195 -19.99 -10.92 9.23
CA GLY A 195 -19.64 -10.91 7.81
C GLY A 195 -20.12 -9.72 7.01
N GLU A 196 -19.65 -8.51 7.31
CA GLU A 196 -19.62 -7.45 6.29
C GLU A 196 -18.17 -7.13 5.90
N PRO A 197 -17.72 -7.53 4.70
CA PRO A 197 -16.46 -7.04 4.17
C PRO A 197 -16.64 -5.56 3.82
N LEU A 198 -15.82 -4.71 4.44
CA LEU A 198 -15.63 -3.30 4.07
C LEU A 198 -15.62 -3.17 2.53
N GLN A 199 -16.64 -2.53 1.96
CA GLN A 199 -16.72 -2.21 0.53
C GLN A 199 -15.54 -1.32 0.12
N LEU A 200 -14.48 -1.94 -0.40
CA LEU A 200 -13.35 -1.30 -1.08
C LEU A 200 -13.73 -0.99 -2.54
N ASP A 201 -14.82 -0.23 -2.76
CA ASP A 201 -15.31 0.08 -4.10
C ASP A 201 -14.87 1.44 -4.63
N THR A 202 -14.12 2.20 -3.83
CA THR A 202 -13.34 3.33 -4.33
C THR A 202 -11.98 2.77 -4.77
N PRO A 203 -11.44 3.15 -5.95
CA PRO A 203 -10.02 2.97 -6.22
C PRO A 203 -9.23 3.54 -5.04
N CYS A 204 -7.97 3.16 -4.84
CA CYS A 204 -7.10 3.94 -3.95
C CYS A 204 -6.85 5.30 -4.60
N ILE A 205 -7.88 6.16 -4.62
CA ILE A 205 -7.87 7.52 -5.14
C ILE A 205 -7.24 8.37 -4.04
N ASN A 206 -6.15 9.06 -4.38
CA ASN A 206 -5.64 10.12 -3.52
C ASN A 206 -6.57 11.32 -3.71
N GLU A 207 -7.63 11.44 -2.92
CA GLU A 207 -8.38 12.70 -2.86
C GLU A 207 -7.50 13.71 -2.09
N GLY A 208 -6.61 14.38 -2.82
CA GLY A 208 -5.98 15.60 -2.33
C GLY A 208 -7.00 16.72 -2.40
N SER A 209 -7.73 16.94 -1.31
CA SER A 209 -8.45 18.20 -1.13
C SER A 209 -7.49 19.20 -0.49
N ASP A 210 -7.01 20.13 -1.31
CA ASP A 210 -6.14 21.27 -0.97
C ASP A 210 -6.83 22.36 -0.13
N GLU A 211 -7.87 22.02 0.64
CA GLU A 211 -8.58 23.01 1.43
C GLU A 211 -8.58 22.59 2.89
N GLN A 212 -7.78 23.33 3.66
CA GLN A 212 -8.00 23.66 5.07
C GLN A 212 -7.07 23.02 6.11
N TYR A 213 -5.76 23.31 6.09
CA TYR A 213 -4.93 23.20 7.32
C TYR A 213 -3.83 24.27 7.36
N GLU A 214 -4.21 25.52 7.65
CA GLU A 214 -3.27 26.45 8.31
C GLU A 214 -3.20 26.05 9.79
N GLY A 215 -2.17 25.32 10.15
CA GLY A 215 -1.83 25.02 11.54
C GLY A 215 -0.42 24.46 11.58
N ASP A 216 0.50 25.19 12.22
CA ASP A 216 1.87 24.74 12.44
C ASP A 216 1.85 23.42 13.24
N PHE A 217 2.12 22.31 12.56
CA PHE A 217 2.31 21.01 13.20
C PHE A 217 3.71 20.96 13.81
N GLU A 218 3.83 21.23 15.11
CA GLU A 218 5.04 20.91 15.87
C GLU A 218 5.04 19.43 16.27
N TRP A 219 5.99 18.67 15.71
CA TRP A 219 6.27 17.30 16.14
C TRP A 219 7.28 17.33 17.28
N THR A 220 6.90 16.81 18.44
CA THR A 220 7.79 16.63 19.60
C THR A 220 8.48 15.26 19.53
N ASN A 221 9.65 15.11 20.17
CA ASN A 221 10.33 13.80 20.25
C ASN A 221 9.44 12.71 20.88
N GLU A 222 8.51 13.08 21.76
CA GLU A 222 7.53 12.17 22.36
C GLU A 222 6.51 11.66 21.34
N THR A 223 6.05 12.51 20.41
CA THR A 223 5.09 12.11 19.36
C THR A 223 5.73 11.28 18.24
N LEU A 224 7.06 11.30 18.12
CA LEU A 224 7.80 10.47 17.17
C LEU A 224 8.20 9.09 17.73
N HIS A 225 8.22 8.92 19.06
CA HIS A 225 8.80 7.73 19.68
C HIS A 225 7.89 6.91 20.61
N ASP A 226 6.72 7.41 21.01
CA ASP A 226 5.86 6.79 22.04
C ASP A 226 6.59 6.50 23.37
N ALA A 227 5.86 6.59 24.49
CA ALA A 227 6.40 6.67 25.85
C ALA A 227 7.08 5.40 26.41
N ALA A 228 7.60 4.50 25.56
CA ALA A 228 8.25 3.26 25.98
C ALA A 228 9.79 3.28 25.90
N VAL A 229 10.41 4.41 25.56
CA VAL A 229 11.89 4.57 25.59
C VAL A 229 12.31 5.62 26.62
N LEU A 230 11.90 5.43 27.87
CA LEU A 230 12.64 5.90 29.03
C LEU A 230 12.45 4.87 30.13
N HIS A 231 13.35 3.88 30.18
CA HIS A 231 14.01 3.35 31.38
C HIS A 231 15.00 2.24 31.01
#